data_AF-A0A1A2Y8J8-F1
#
_entry.id   AF-A0A1A2Y8J8-F1
#
_cell.length_a   1.000
_cell.length_b   1.000
_cell.length_c   1.000
_cell.angle_alpha   90.00
_cell.angle_beta   90.00
_cell.angle_gamma   90.00
#
_symmetry.space_group_name_H-M   'P 1'
#
loop_
_entity.id
_entity.type
_entity.pdbx_description
1 polymer ?
#
loop_
_entity_poly.entity_id
_entity_poly.type
_entity_poly.pdbx_seq_one_letter_code
_entity_poly.pdbx_strand_id
1 'polypeptide(L)'
;MQTLRTPDESFDRVPDFPYAPRYCEISDGEGGTLRVAWVQDGPERADPILMLHGEPSWSFLYRKMIPVLVAAGHRVICPDLVGFGRSDKPTRREDHSYARHVEWMRAVAFDVLDLRDVTLVGQDWGGLIGLRLAAEHPDRFSQLVVANTGLPTGEQPMPDVWWRFREAITTAPELHVGAFVQGGCRKPMSDDVRASYDAPFP
;
A
#
# COMPACT_ATOMS: atom_id res chain seq x y z
N MET A 1 3.76 1.03 20.48
CA MET A 1 4.75 1.40 19.44
C MET A 1 4.93 2.92 19.28
N GLN A 2 6.16 3.39 18.95
CA GLN A 2 6.44 4.79 18.60
C GLN A 2 6.24 5.00 17.10
N THR A 3 5.57 6.09 16.72
CA THR A 3 5.23 6.38 15.32
C THR A 3 5.56 7.81 14.94
N LEU A 4 5.83 8.01 13.65
CA LEU A 4 5.85 9.30 12.98
C LEU A 4 4.65 9.41 12.05
N ARG A 5 4.23 10.65 11.81
CA ARG A 5 3.15 10.99 10.90
C ARG A 5 3.63 12.10 10.00
N THR A 6 3.57 11.85 8.71
CA THR A 6 3.91 12.86 7.71
C THR A 6 2.90 14.01 7.79
N PRO A 7 3.34 15.27 7.80
CA PRO A 7 2.44 16.42 7.77
C PRO A 7 1.53 16.38 6.54
N ASP A 8 0.28 16.83 6.67
CA ASP A 8 -0.70 16.76 5.58
C ASP A 8 -0.27 17.66 4.40
N GLU A 9 0.42 18.79 4.66
CA GLU A 9 0.93 19.69 3.63
C GLU A 9 1.94 19.04 2.66
N SER A 10 2.60 17.95 3.07
CA SER A 10 3.49 17.18 2.19
C SER A 10 2.74 16.62 0.96
N PHE A 11 1.41 16.51 1.04
CA PHE A 11 0.57 15.93 0.00
C PHE A 11 -0.28 16.95 -0.76
N ASP A 12 -0.02 18.26 -0.61
CA ASP A 12 -0.81 19.33 -1.26
C ASP A 12 -0.64 19.37 -2.79
N ARG A 13 0.48 18.84 -3.30
CA ARG A 13 0.86 18.95 -4.73
C ARG A 13 1.03 17.58 -5.39
N VAL A 14 0.00 16.76 -5.28
CA VAL A 14 -0.03 15.41 -5.87
C VAL A 14 -0.85 15.43 -7.18
N PRO A 15 -0.22 15.33 -8.37
CA PRO A 15 -0.92 15.47 -9.65
C PRO A 15 -1.79 14.25 -9.95
N ASP A 16 -2.92 14.47 -10.59
CA ASP A 16 -3.87 13.41 -10.98
C ASP A 16 -4.37 12.53 -9.81
N PHE A 17 -4.40 13.07 -8.59
CA PHE A 17 -4.84 12.33 -7.39
C PHE A 17 -5.86 13.14 -6.56
N PRO A 18 -7.05 13.44 -7.10
CA PRO A 18 -8.04 14.32 -6.47
C PRO A 18 -8.86 13.63 -5.36
N TYR A 19 -8.32 12.56 -4.75
CA TYR A 19 -9.07 11.74 -3.81
C TYR A 19 -8.86 12.23 -2.38
N ALA A 20 -9.97 12.55 -1.70
CA ALA A 20 -9.92 12.93 -0.29
C ALA A 20 -9.46 11.72 0.55
N PRO A 21 -8.48 11.90 1.45
CA PRO A 21 -8.05 10.83 2.33
C PRO A 21 -9.16 10.51 3.33
N ARG A 22 -9.25 9.25 3.69
CA ARG A 22 -10.03 8.76 4.82
C ARG A 22 -9.08 8.06 5.78
N TYR A 23 -9.45 8.02 7.05
CA TYR A 23 -8.61 7.49 8.11
C TYR A 23 -9.41 6.62 9.08
N CYS A 24 -8.74 5.63 9.65
CA CYS A 24 -9.23 4.85 10.77
C CYS A 24 -8.09 4.61 11.76
N GLU A 25 -8.46 4.32 13.00
CA GLU A 25 -7.53 3.87 14.03
C GLU A 25 -7.68 2.35 14.16
N ILE A 26 -6.55 1.63 14.12
CA ILE A 26 -6.49 0.19 14.34
C ILE A 26 -5.51 -0.12 15.48
N SER A 27 -5.59 -1.31 16.08
CA SER A 27 -4.66 -1.74 17.13
C SER A 27 -3.22 -1.79 16.60
N ASP A 28 -2.27 -1.31 17.39
CA ASP A 28 -0.84 -1.42 17.11
C ASP A 28 -0.25 -2.79 17.53
N GLY A 29 -1.04 -3.62 18.21
CA GLY A 29 -0.63 -4.93 18.74
C GLY A 29 0.11 -4.88 20.09
N GLU A 30 0.30 -3.69 20.66
CA GLU A 30 1.05 -3.42 21.90
C GLU A 30 0.24 -2.58 22.90
N GLY A 31 -1.07 -2.46 22.70
CA GLY A 31 -1.99 -1.70 23.55
C GLY A 31 -2.17 -0.24 23.14
N GLY A 32 -1.57 0.19 22.03
CA GLY A 32 -1.81 1.48 21.39
C GLY A 32 -2.60 1.37 20.08
N THR A 33 -2.63 2.44 19.30
CA THR A 33 -3.28 2.49 17.98
C THR A 33 -2.37 3.06 16.90
N LEU A 34 -2.72 2.74 15.66
CA LEU A 34 -2.13 3.28 14.44
C LEU A 34 -3.22 3.89 13.57
N ARG A 35 -2.97 5.08 13.02
CA ARG A 35 -3.81 5.66 11.99
C ARG A 35 -3.44 5.08 10.63
N VAL A 36 -4.40 4.45 9.96
CA VAL A 36 -4.26 4.01 8.58
C VAL A 36 -5.08 4.91 7.67
N ALA A 37 -4.47 5.36 6.58
CA ALA A 37 -5.12 6.15 5.55
C ALA A 37 -5.56 5.27 4.38
N TRP A 38 -6.64 5.65 3.72
CA TRP A 38 -6.99 5.15 2.40
C TRP A 38 -7.66 6.22 1.56
N VAL A 39 -7.64 6.02 0.25
CA VAL A 39 -8.52 6.73 -0.68
C VAL A 39 -9.57 5.77 -1.23
N GLN A 40 -10.72 6.32 -1.59
CA GLN A 40 -11.75 5.55 -2.28
C GLN A 40 -12.53 6.43 -3.25
N ASP A 41 -13.10 5.81 -4.28
CA ASP A 41 -14.00 6.43 -5.23
C ASP A 41 -14.98 5.39 -5.83
N GLY A 42 -16.00 5.85 -6.54
CA GLY A 42 -17.06 5.03 -7.11
C GLY A 42 -18.27 4.79 -6.18
N PRO A 43 -19.32 4.09 -6.68
CA PRO A 43 -20.57 3.93 -5.96
C PRO A 43 -20.39 3.11 -4.67
N GLU A 44 -20.85 3.61 -3.52
CA GLU A 44 -20.62 2.95 -2.21
C GLU A 44 -21.15 1.51 -2.12
N ARG A 45 -22.20 1.19 -2.90
CA ARG A 45 -22.88 -0.11 -2.93
C ARG A 45 -22.40 -1.04 -4.05
N ALA A 46 -21.43 -0.62 -4.86
CA ALA A 46 -20.84 -1.49 -5.87
C ALA A 46 -19.83 -2.45 -5.25
N ASP A 47 -19.59 -3.58 -5.92
CA ASP A 47 -18.60 -4.57 -5.49
C ASP A 47 -17.21 -3.91 -5.36
N PRO A 48 -16.52 -4.13 -4.23
CA PRO A 48 -15.27 -3.44 -3.94
C PRO A 48 -14.07 -4.06 -4.65
N ILE A 49 -13.27 -3.20 -5.27
CA ILE A 49 -11.92 -3.51 -5.72
C ILE A 49 -10.94 -2.96 -4.69
N LEU A 50 -10.28 -3.86 -3.95
CA LEU A 50 -9.23 -3.53 -2.99
C LEU A 50 -7.87 -3.57 -3.70
N MET A 51 -7.23 -2.41 -3.85
CA MET A 51 -5.94 -2.29 -4.51
C MET A 51 -4.83 -2.03 -3.50
N LEU A 52 -3.93 -2.99 -3.33
CA LEU A 52 -2.85 -2.95 -2.33
C LEU A 52 -1.51 -2.69 -3.02
N HIS A 53 -0.87 -1.58 -2.65
CA HIS A 53 0.45 -1.20 -3.14
C HIS A 53 1.56 -1.98 -2.42
N GLY A 54 2.80 -1.89 -2.91
CA GLY A 54 3.98 -2.46 -2.25
C GLY A 54 5.09 -1.46 -1.97
N GLU A 55 6.30 -1.97 -1.78
CA GLU A 55 7.52 -1.23 -1.45
C GLU A 55 8.06 -0.46 -2.67
N PRO A 56 8.55 0.78 -2.52
CA PRO A 56 8.32 1.78 -1.46
C PRO A 56 7.19 2.77 -1.84
N SER A 57 6.14 2.28 -2.52
CA SER A 57 5.07 3.11 -3.07
C SER A 57 3.97 3.41 -2.04
N TRP A 58 2.88 4.02 -2.51
CA TRP A 58 1.65 4.26 -1.73
C TRP A 58 0.45 4.29 -2.70
N SER A 59 -0.77 4.52 -2.20
CA SER A 59 -2.02 4.51 -3.00
C SER A 59 -1.97 5.37 -4.28
N PHE A 60 -1.13 6.40 -4.32
CA PHE A 60 -0.81 7.20 -5.52
C PHE A 60 -0.38 6.37 -6.75
N LEU A 61 0.19 5.18 -6.53
CA LEU A 61 0.53 4.23 -7.60
C LEU A 61 -0.68 3.92 -8.49
N TYR A 62 -1.87 3.85 -7.89
CA TYR A 62 -3.09 3.44 -8.58
C TYR A 62 -3.88 4.58 -9.22
N ARG A 63 -3.41 5.84 -9.16
CA ARG A 63 -4.16 7.01 -9.64
C ARG A 63 -4.66 6.93 -11.08
N LYS A 64 -3.98 6.17 -11.93
CA LYS A 64 -4.35 5.95 -13.34
C LYS A 64 -5.34 4.80 -13.54
N MET A 65 -5.48 3.92 -12.55
CA MET A 65 -6.40 2.78 -12.56
C MET A 65 -7.75 3.12 -11.94
N ILE A 66 -7.74 3.88 -10.84
CA ILE A 66 -8.97 4.30 -10.14
C ILE A 66 -10.04 4.86 -11.10
N PRO A 67 -9.78 5.87 -11.96
CA PRO A 67 -10.84 6.45 -12.78
C PRO A 67 -11.40 5.47 -13.83
N VAL A 68 -10.59 4.52 -14.31
CA VAL A 68 -11.03 3.50 -15.29
C VAL A 68 -12.01 2.53 -14.63
N LEU A 69 -11.69 2.07 -13.43
CA LEU A 69 -12.52 1.12 -12.68
C LEU A 69 -13.80 1.76 -12.15
N VAL A 70 -13.71 3.01 -11.69
CA VAL A 70 -14.89 3.79 -11.28
C VAL A 70 -15.83 4.03 -12.47
N ALA A 71 -15.30 4.36 -13.65
CA ALA A 71 -16.10 4.52 -14.87
C ALA A 71 -16.78 3.21 -15.31
N ALA A 72 -16.21 2.05 -14.97
CA ALA A 72 -16.81 0.74 -15.17
C ALA A 72 -17.86 0.37 -14.09
N GLY A 73 -18.10 1.25 -13.10
CA GLY A 73 -19.14 1.08 -12.08
C GLY A 73 -18.67 0.42 -10.78
N HIS A 74 -17.36 0.25 -10.58
CA HIS A 74 -16.81 -0.38 -9.37
C HIS A 74 -16.58 0.62 -8.24
N ARG A 75 -16.64 0.13 -7.00
CA ARG A 75 -16.12 0.83 -5.84
C ARG A 75 -14.63 0.52 -5.73
N VAL A 76 -13.78 1.53 -5.67
CA VAL A 76 -12.33 1.36 -5.62
C VAL A 76 -11.80 1.83 -4.28
N ILE A 77 -10.97 1.02 -3.63
CA ILE A 77 -10.41 1.29 -2.30
C ILE A 77 -8.90 1.04 -2.33
N CYS A 78 -8.11 2.03 -1.92
CA CYS A 78 -6.65 1.97 -1.92
C CYS A 78 -6.11 2.42 -0.55
N PRO A 79 -5.90 1.50 0.40
CA PRO A 79 -5.23 1.82 1.65
C PRO A 79 -3.73 2.05 1.43
N ASP A 80 -3.16 2.92 2.24
CA ASP A 80 -1.71 3.06 2.42
C ASP A 80 -1.26 2.09 3.51
N LEU A 81 -0.32 1.20 3.18
CA LEU A 81 0.29 0.29 4.17
C LEU A 81 0.91 1.12 5.31
N VAL A 82 0.86 0.59 6.54
CA VAL A 82 1.52 1.21 7.70
C VAL A 82 3.02 1.36 7.40
N GLY A 83 3.61 2.53 7.64
CA GLY A 83 4.95 2.88 7.17
C GLY A 83 5.00 3.66 5.86
N PHE A 84 3.90 3.72 5.10
CA PHE A 84 3.85 4.33 3.77
C PHE A 84 2.73 5.36 3.65
N GLY A 85 2.79 6.15 2.56
CA GLY A 85 1.74 7.11 2.20
C GLY A 85 1.36 8.03 3.36
N ARG A 86 0.05 8.18 3.58
CA ARG A 86 -0.53 9.01 4.64
C ARG A 86 -0.78 8.25 5.95
N SER A 87 -0.46 6.95 6.00
CA SER A 87 -0.54 6.13 7.21
C SER A 87 0.60 6.44 8.17
N ASP A 88 0.36 6.14 9.44
CA ASP A 88 1.38 6.24 10.49
C ASP A 88 2.58 5.34 10.19
N LYS A 89 3.75 5.77 10.63
CA LYS A 89 5.04 5.16 10.32
C LYS A 89 5.76 4.77 11.60
N PRO A 90 5.69 3.50 12.02
CA PRO A 90 6.52 2.98 13.09
C PRO A 90 8.00 3.33 12.90
N THR A 91 8.67 3.75 13.98
CA THR A 91 10.05 4.27 13.87
C THR A 91 11.12 3.19 13.98
N ARG A 92 10.77 1.99 14.43
CA ARG A 92 11.73 0.88 14.60
C ARG A 92 11.52 -0.17 13.53
N ARG A 93 12.61 -0.74 13.01
CA ARG A 93 12.53 -1.78 11.97
C ARG A 93 11.82 -3.02 12.48
N GLU A 94 12.09 -3.41 13.73
CA GLU A 94 11.44 -4.55 14.39
C GLU A 94 9.92 -4.38 14.50
N ASP A 95 9.42 -3.15 14.39
CA ASP A 95 8.00 -2.89 14.46
C ASP A 95 7.25 -3.36 13.21
N HIS A 96 7.96 -3.48 12.09
CA HIS A 96 7.43 -4.00 10.84
C HIS A 96 7.73 -5.50 10.72
N SER A 97 6.69 -6.31 10.86
CA SER A 97 6.73 -7.73 10.52
C SER A 97 5.67 -8.05 9.48
N TYR A 98 5.89 -9.11 8.71
CA TYR A 98 4.92 -9.53 7.72
C TYR A 98 3.54 -9.83 8.35
N ALA A 99 3.53 -10.50 9.50
CA ALA A 99 2.31 -10.81 10.23
C ALA A 99 1.56 -9.55 10.67
N ARG A 100 2.27 -8.51 11.13
CA ARG A 100 1.67 -7.22 11.49
C ARG A 100 1.04 -6.53 10.28
N HIS A 101 1.73 -6.51 9.14
CA HIS A 101 1.18 -5.92 7.91
C HIS A 101 -0.06 -6.64 7.39
N VAL A 102 -0.11 -7.98 7.50
CA VAL A 102 -1.31 -8.76 7.19
C VAL A 102 -2.44 -8.38 8.13
N GLU A 103 -2.20 -8.38 9.45
CA GLU A 103 -3.23 -8.05 10.44
C GLU A 103 -3.76 -6.61 10.28
N TRP A 104 -2.88 -5.64 10.03
CA TRP A 104 -3.30 -4.25 9.83
C TRP A 104 -4.21 -4.09 8.62
N MET A 105 -3.86 -4.72 7.49
CA MET A 105 -4.71 -4.66 6.28
C MET A 105 -5.99 -5.49 6.44
N ARG A 106 -5.95 -6.61 7.15
CA ARG A 106 -7.14 -7.38 7.55
C ARG A 106 -8.10 -6.51 8.36
N ALA A 107 -7.61 -5.83 9.41
CA ALA A 107 -8.42 -4.98 10.25
C ALA A 107 -9.08 -3.83 9.47
N VAL A 108 -8.33 -3.17 8.58
CA VAL A 108 -8.87 -2.11 7.71
C VAL A 108 -9.93 -2.68 6.77
N ALA A 109 -9.64 -3.77 6.07
CA ALA A 109 -10.54 -4.31 5.05
C ALA A 109 -11.81 -4.92 5.66
N PHE A 110 -11.71 -5.63 6.79
CA PHE A 110 -12.82 -6.47 7.26
C PHE A 110 -13.47 -5.96 8.54
N ASP A 111 -12.72 -5.36 9.46
CA ASP A 111 -13.29 -4.86 10.71
C ASP A 111 -13.79 -3.42 10.56
N VAL A 112 -13.07 -2.58 9.81
CA VAL A 112 -13.43 -1.17 9.59
C VAL A 112 -14.39 -1.01 8.41
N LEU A 113 -14.06 -1.61 7.26
CA LEU A 113 -14.80 -1.40 6.02
C LEU A 113 -15.84 -2.49 5.71
N ASP A 114 -15.84 -3.59 6.47
CA ASP A 114 -16.63 -4.82 6.23
C ASP A 114 -16.71 -5.22 4.74
N LEU A 115 -15.57 -5.20 4.05
CA LEU A 115 -15.55 -5.53 2.63
C LEU A 115 -15.91 -7.00 2.39
N ARG A 116 -16.77 -7.23 1.41
CA ARG A 116 -17.24 -8.55 0.95
C ARG A 116 -17.21 -8.59 -0.57
N ASP A 117 -17.21 -9.80 -1.13
CA ASP A 117 -17.15 -10.04 -2.57
C ASP A 117 -15.98 -9.30 -3.26
N VAL A 118 -14.86 -9.17 -2.53
CA VAL A 118 -13.73 -8.32 -2.90
C VAL A 118 -13.04 -8.86 -4.16
N THR A 119 -12.80 -7.97 -5.11
CA THR A 119 -11.76 -8.17 -6.13
C THR A 119 -10.46 -7.60 -5.61
N LEU A 120 -9.46 -8.46 -5.39
CA LEU A 120 -8.12 -8.01 -5.03
C LEU A 120 -7.36 -7.55 -6.28
N VAL A 121 -6.66 -6.42 -6.19
CA VAL A 121 -5.56 -6.08 -7.10
C VAL A 121 -4.30 -5.94 -6.25
N GLY A 122 -3.40 -6.92 -6.32
CA GLY A 122 -2.17 -6.96 -5.53
C GLY A 122 -0.92 -6.88 -6.40
N GLN A 123 -0.02 -5.94 -6.08
CA GLN A 123 1.29 -5.81 -6.71
C GLN A 123 2.39 -5.68 -5.65
N ASP A 124 3.57 -6.27 -5.91
CA ASP A 124 4.70 -6.32 -4.96
C ASP A 124 4.24 -6.79 -3.56
N TRP A 125 4.59 -6.12 -2.46
CA TRP A 125 4.15 -6.44 -1.10
C TRP A 125 2.64 -6.43 -0.92
N GLY A 126 1.92 -5.60 -1.69
CA GLY A 126 0.46 -5.62 -1.67
C GLY A 126 -0.13 -6.92 -2.21
N GLY A 127 0.59 -7.61 -3.10
CA GLY A 127 0.26 -8.97 -3.49
C GLY A 127 0.64 -10.00 -2.42
N LEU A 128 1.80 -9.90 -1.76
CA LEU A 128 2.15 -10.79 -0.65
C LEU A 128 1.07 -10.73 0.45
N ILE A 129 0.77 -9.51 0.91
CA ILE A 129 -0.23 -9.25 1.95
C ILE A 129 -1.63 -9.65 1.46
N GLY A 130 -2.05 -9.19 0.28
CA GLY A 130 -3.37 -9.48 -0.26
C GLY A 130 -3.64 -10.97 -0.51
N LEU A 131 -2.64 -11.71 -0.99
CA LEU A 131 -2.76 -13.16 -1.19
C LEU A 131 -2.86 -13.91 0.14
N ARG A 132 -2.21 -13.43 1.21
CA ARG A 132 -2.42 -13.97 2.57
C ARG A 132 -3.84 -13.73 3.06
N LEU A 133 -4.37 -12.52 2.88
CA LEU A 133 -5.75 -12.21 3.24
C LEU A 133 -6.74 -13.12 2.48
N ALA A 134 -6.54 -13.30 1.18
CA ALA A 134 -7.39 -14.16 0.37
C ALA A 134 -7.30 -15.65 0.77
N ALA A 135 -6.12 -16.12 1.17
CA ALA A 135 -5.95 -17.50 1.64
C ALA A 135 -6.58 -17.73 3.03
N GLU A 136 -6.52 -16.74 3.92
CA GLU A 136 -7.04 -16.82 5.30
C GLU A 136 -8.54 -16.49 5.40
N HIS A 137 -9.08 -15.74 4.45
CA HIS A 137 -10.47 -15.29 4.40
C HIS A 137 -11.10 -15.48 3.01
N PRO A 138 -11.13 -16.71 2.47
CA PRO A 138 -11.56 -16.96 1.09
C PRO A 138 -13.02 -16.56 0.82
N ASP A 139 -13.87 -16.55 1.84
CA ASP A 139 -15.27 -16.12 1.77
C ASP A 139 -15.44 -14.60 1.56
N ARG A 140 -14.38 -13.81 1.77
CA ARG A 140 -14.38 -12.35 1.57
C ARG A 140 -14.02 -11.94 0.14
N PHE A 141 -13.47 -12.83 -0.68
CA PHE A 141 -12.95 -12.52 -2.01
C PHE A 141 -13.70 -13.26 -3.12
N SER A 142 -14.02 -12.53 -4.19
CA SER A 142 -14.64 -13.07 -5.41
C SER A 142 -13.62 -13.30 -6.52
N GLN A 143 -12.62 -12.43 -6.63
CA GLN A 143 -11.63 -12.43 -7.72
C GLN A 143 -10.26 -11.94 -7.24
N LEU A 144 -9.20 -12.40 -7.89
CA LEU A 144 -7.82 -11.99 -7.62
C LEU A 144 -7.14 -11.56 -8.93
N VAL A 145 -6.59 -10.35 -8.94
CA VAL A 145 -5.71 -9.82 -9.98
C VAL A 145 -4.32 -9.65 -9.37
N VAL A 146 -3.37 -10.45 -9.87
CA VAL A 146 -2.03 -10.59 -9.30
C VAL A 146 -1.01 -10.12 -10.34
N ALA A 147 -0.26 -9.06 -10.03
CA ALA A 147 0.67 -8.44 -10.97
C ALA A 147 2.04 -8.21 -10.33
N ASN A 148 3.12 -8.71 -10.92
CA ASN A 148 4.50 -8.53 -10.43
C ASN A 148 4.64 -8.71 -8.91
N THR A 149 4.27 -9.90 -8.43
CA THR A 149 4.24 -10.24 -7.01
C THR A 149 4.34 -11.76 -6.85
N GLY A 150 4.29 -12.27 -5.63
CA GLY A 150 4.22 -13.69 -5.34
C GLY A 150 3.76 -13.95 -3.91
N LEU A 151 3.77 -15.23 -3.51
CA LEU A 151 3.55 -15.65 -2.13
C LEU A 151 4.66 -16.64 -1.72
N PRO A 152 5.87 -16.14 -1.41
CA PRO A 152 7.00 -17.00 -1.08
C PRO A 152 6.72 -17.86 0.16
N THR A 153 7.08 -19.13 0.12
CA THR A 153 6.91 -20.09 1.23
C THR A 153 8.09 -20.12 2.20
N GLY A 154 9.19 -19.42 1.88
CA GLY A 154 10.44 -19.47 2.64
C GLY A 154 11.30 -20.70 2.37
N GLU A 155 10.86 -21.61 1.50
CA GLU A 155 11.60 -22.83 1.13
C GLU A 155 12.71 -22.56 0.10
N GLN A 156 12.64 -21.43 -0.59
CA GLN A 156 13.57 -21.03 -1.63
C GLN A 156 14.37 -19.82 -1.15
N PRO A 157 15.70 -19.82 -1.29
CA PRO A 157 16.51 -18.65 -0.96
C PRO A 157 16.17 -17.49 -1.90
N MET A 158 16.24 -16.27 -1.39
CA MET A 158 16.13 -15.08 -2.23
C MET A 158 17.33 -15.01 -3.19
N PRO A 159 17.12 -14.59 -4.46
CA PRO A 159 18.20 -14.48 -5.43
C PRO A 159 19.20 -13.40 -5.01
N ASP A 160 20.47 -13.53 -5.42
CA ASP A 160 21.56 -12.61 -5.08
C ASP A 160 21.25 -11.14 -5.34
N VAL A 161 20.49 -10.86 -6.42
CA VAL A 161 20.05 -9.50 -6.76
C VAL A 161 19.24 -8.86 -5.62
N TRP A 162 18.44 -9.64 -4.90
CA TRP A 162 17.66 -9.14 -3.77
C TRP A 162 18.54 -8.83 -2.57
N TRP A 163 19.57 -9.64 -2.30
CA TRP A 163 20.52 -9.37 -1.21
C TRP A 163 21.33 -8.11 -1.46
N ARG A 164 21.79 -7.90 -2.70
CA ARG A 164 22.46 -6.66 -3.12
C ARG A 164 21.53 -5.44 -3.00
N PHE A 165 20.27 -5.60 -3.40
CA PHE A 165 19.26 -4.57 -3.24
C PHE A 165 19.05 -4.23 -1.75
N ARG A 166 18.86 -5.22 -0.88
CA ARG A 166 18.72 -5.01 0.56
C ARG A 166 19.93 -4.28 1.16
N GLU A 167 21.15 -4.68 0.79
CA GLU A 167 22.37 -4.02 1.25
C GLU A 167 22.41 -2.55 0.81
N ALA A 168 22.12 -2.27 -0.46
CA ALA A 168 22.08 -0.91 -0.99
C ALA A 168 21.05 -0.03 -0.24
N ILE A 169 19.84 -0.55 0.01
CA ILE A 169 18.79 0.20 0.73
C ILE A 169 19.16 0.41 2.20
N THR A 170 19.70 -0.62 2.87
CA THR A 170 19.99 -0.54 4.32
C THR A 170 21.21 0.30 4.66
N THR A 171 22.09 0.56 3.68
CA THR A 171 23.32 1.36 3.84
C THR A 171 23.22 2.75 3.21
N ALA A 172 22.17 3.02 2.41
CA ALA A 172 21.94 4.34 1.85
C ALA A 172 21.71 5.38 2.96
N PRO A 173 22.39 6.53 2.93
CA PRO A 173 22.16 7.59 3.91
C PRO A 173 20.79 8.24 3.72
N GLU A 174 20.29 8.26 2.50
CA GLU A 174 18.99 8.80 2.10
C GLU A 174 18.44 7.97 0.94
N LEU A 175 17.11 7.78 0.90
CA LEU A 175 16.43 7.05 -0.15
C LEU A 175 15.47 7.97 -0.91
N HIS A 176 15.80 8.31 -2.15
CA HIS A 176 14.91 9.05 -3.04
C HIS A 176 13.92 8.08 -3.72
N VAL A 177 12.75 7.91 -3.10
CA VAL A 177 11.68 7.00 -3.51
C VAL A 177 11.23 7.27 -4.95
N GLY A 178 11.06 8.54 -5.34
CA GLY A 178 10.64 8.93 -6.69
C GLY A 178 11.64 8.53 -7.77
N ALA A 179 12.94 8.65 -7.48
CA ALA A 179 13.99 8.17 -8.37
C ALA A 179 14.03 6.64 -8.44
N PHE A 180 13.81 5.95 -7.31
CA PHE A 180 13.73 4.51 -7.27
C PHE A 180 12.55 3.96 -8.10
N VAL A 181 11.34 4.51 -7.89
CA VAL A 181 10.14 4.14 -8.67
C VAL A 181 10.34 4.44 -10.16
N GLN A 182 11.01 5.54 -10.52
CA GLN A 182 11.35 5.85 -11.91
C GLN A 182 12.21 4.76 -12.54
N GLY A 183 13.14 4.17 -11.81
CA GLY A 183 13.97 3.06 -12.29
C GLY A 183 13.16 1.82 -12.71
N GLY A 184 11.99 1.61 -12.09
CA GLY A 184 11.07 0.52 -12.46
C GLY A 184 10.09 0.87 -13.59
N CYS A 185 10.01 2.13 -14.01
CA CYS A 185 9.02 2.61 -14.98
C CYS A 185 9.56 2.57 -16.42
N ARG A 186 8.80 1.98 -17.35
CA ARG A 186 9.12 2.00 -18.79
C ARG A 186 9.12 3.41 -19.39
N LYS A 187 8.20 4.27 -18.91
CA LYS A 187 8.06 5.65 -19.38
C LYS A 187 8.62 6.60 -18.32
N PRO A 188 9.29 7.70 -18.72
CA PRO A 188 9.69 8.73 -17.78
C PRO A 188 8.46 9.35 -17.12
N MET A 189 8.59 9.65 -15.83
CA MET A 189 7.65 10.40 -15.01
C MET A 189 8.07 11.87 -14.99
N SER A 190 7.10 12.78 -14.89
CA SER A 190 7.40 14.20 -14.63
C SER A 190 8.00 14.39 -13.24
N ASP A 191 8.60 15.54 -13.01
CA ASP A 191 9.21 15.91 -11.73
C ASP A 191 8.16 15.92 -10.61
N ASP A 192 6.98 16.47 -10.86
CA ASP A 192 5.87 16.50 -9.88
C ASP A 192 5.40 15.08 -9.50
N VAL A 193 5.37 14.16 -10.47
CA VAL A 193 5.03 12.76 -10.20
C VAL A 193 6.11 12.08 -9.37
N ARG A 194 7.39 12.35 -9.65
CA ARG A 194 8.50 11.80 -8.86
C ARG A 194 8.45 12.33 -7.42
N ALA A 195 8.30 13.64 -7.26
CA ALA A 195 8.16 14.29 -5.96
C ALA A 195 6.97 13.75 -5.15
N SER A 196 5.88 13.34 -5.81
CA SER A 196 4.73 12.73 -5.14
C SER A 196 5.02 11.34 -4.55
N TYR A 197 6.02 10.62 -5.07
CA TYR A 197 6.50 9.39 -4.44
C TYR A 197 7.43 9.67 -3.26
N ASP A 198 8.13 10.80 -3.26
CA ASP A 198 8.97 11.25 -2.13
C ASP A 198 8.13 11.88 -1.00
N ALA A 199 6.96 12.45 -1.32
CA ALA A 199 6.08 13.16 -0.38
C ALA A 199 5.79 12.46 0.97
N PRO A 200 5.60 11.13 1.06
CA PRO A 200 5.43 10.46 2.36
C PRO A 200 6.64 10.55 3.29
N PHE A 201 7.83 10.89 2.78
CA PHE A 201 9.12 10.85 3.46
C PHE A 201 9.88 12.19 3.29
N PRO A 202 9.38 13.30 3.88
CA PRO A 202 9.95 14.63 3.75
C PRO A 202 11.29 14.80 4.48
#